data_AF-A0A1Y1ZY01-F1
#
_entry.id   AF-A0A1Y1ZY01-F1
#
_cell.length_a   1.000
_cell.length_b   1.000
_cell.length_c   1.000
_cell.angle_alpha   90.00
_cell.angle_beta   90.00
_cell.angle_gamma   90.00
#
_symmetry.space_group_name_H-M   'P 1'
#
loop_
_entity.id
_entity.type
_entity.pdbx_description
1 polymer ?
#
loop_
_entity_poly.entity_id
_entity_poly.type
_entity_poly.pdbx_seq_one_letter_code
_entity_poly.pdbx_strand_id
1 'polypeptide(L)'
;MSLPNSHGETPFFLAAEKGNKQSVEFLLDRGAQIECPNKNEDTPLATAAYQGKYETVKFLLDRGAQLESQNKKGNTPLVFAALNGHKDTVKLLLDCGANIESQNKDGSTP
;
A
#
# COMPACT_ATOMS: atom_id res chain seq x y z
N MET A 1 12.41 -15.22 -6.01
CA MET A 1 11.61 -14.68 -4.88
C MET A 1 12.58 -14.32 -3.76
N SER A 2 12.62 -13.06 -3.33
CA SER A 2 13.45 -12.63 -2.20
C SER A 2 12.77 -13.01 -0.88
N LEU A 3 13.56 -13.51 0.09
CA LEU A 3 13.04 -13.92 1.39
C LEU A 3 12.63 -12.68 2.22
N PRO A 4 11.50 -12.75 2.94
CA PRO A 4 11.09 -11.67 3.84
C PRO A 4 11.98 -11.61 5.10
N ASN A 5 12.01 -10.45 5.75
CA ASN A 5 12.65 -10.28 7.06
C ASN A 5 11.81 -10.90 8.20
N SER A 6 12.24 -10.71 9.46
CA SER A 6 11.53 -11.21 10.65
C SER A 6 10.12 -10.63 10.84
N HIS A 7 9.77 -9.53 10.17
CA HIS A 7 8.43 -8.92 10.16
C HIS A 7 7.57 -9.36 8.97
N GLY A 8 8.08 -10.25 8.12
CA GLY A 8 7.38 -10.68 6.90
C GLY A 8 7.55 -9.72 5.73
N GLU A 9 8.44 -8.74 5.82
CA GLU A 9 8.59 -7.69 4.82
C GLU A 9 9.60 -8.13 3.76
N THR A 10 9.19 -8.14 2.50
CA THR A 10 10.09 -8.39 1.37
C THR A 10 10.86 -7.11 1.00
N PRO A 11 11.96 -7.20 0.25
CA PRO A 11 12.61 -6.02 -0.33
C PRO A 11 11.65 -5.13 -1.14
N PHE A 12 10.66 -5.72 -1.82
CA PHE A 12 9.64 -4.99 -2.58
C PHE A 12 8.72 -4.20 -1.64
N PHE A 13 8.27 -4.84 -0.55
CA PHE A 13 7.49 -4.17 0.50
C PHE A 13 8.25 -2.98 1.09
N LEU A 14 9.52 -3.16 1.47
CA LEU A 14 10.34 -2.10 2.05
C LEU A 14 10.58 -0.95 1.05
N ALA A 15 10.81 -1.26 -0.22
CA ALA A 15 10.94 -0.24 -1.26
C ALA A 15 9.66 0.59 -1.42
N ALA A 16 8.49 -0.05 -1.35
CA ALA A 16 7.19 0.61 -1.40
C ALA A 16 6.96 1.51 -0.17
N GLU A 17 7.23 1.02 1.04
CA GLU A 17 7.16 1.79 2.28
C GLU A 17 8.04 3.05 2.23
N LYS A 18 9.28 2.92 1.75
CA LYS A 18 10.20 4.05 1.63
C LYS A 18 9.86 4.99 0.47
N GLY A 19 8.93 4.62 -0.41
CA GLY A 19 8.57 5.40 -1.59
C GLY A 19 9.64 5.41 -2.68
N ASN A 20 10.53 4.43 -2.71
CA ASN A 20 11.58 4.34 -3.72
C ASN A 20 11.01 3.69 -4.99
N LYS A 21 10.28 4.47 -5.78
CA LYS A 21 9.65 4.03 -7.04
C LYS A 21 10.63 3.28 -7.95
N GLN A 22 11.87 3.76 -8.09
CA GLN A 22 12.87 3.11 -8.95
C GLN A 22 13.20 1.69 -8.47
N SER A 23 13.33 1.48 -7.15
CA SER A 23 13.54 0.14 -6.60
C SER A 23 12.30 -0.73 -6.72
N VAL A 24 11.11 -0.17 -6.51
CA VAL A 24 9.83 -0.89 -6.71
C VAL A 24 9.71 -1.39 -8.15
N GLU A 25 9.96 -0.52 -9.12
CA GLU A 25 9.93 -0.86 -10.56
C GLU A 25 10.98 -1.93 -10.89
N PHE A 26 12.23 -1.72 -10.50
CA PHE A 26 13.30 -2.69 -10.73
C PHE A 26 13.00 -4.06 -10.12
N LEU A 27 12.47 -4.12 -8.89
CA LEU A 27 12.14 -5.37 -8.23
C LEU A 27 10.97 -6.08 -8.92
N LEU A 28 9.96 -5.33 -9.37
CA LEU A 28 8.83 -5.89 -10.13
C LEU A 28 9.30 -6.49 -11.46
N ASP A 29 10.18 -5.80 -12.18
CA ASP A 29 10.78 -6.29 -13.43
C ASP A 29 11.65 -7.55 -13.22
N ARG A 30 12.15 -7.76 -12.00
CA ARG A 30 12.85 -8.99 -11.56
C ARG A 30 11.92 -10.07 -11.02
N GLY A 31 10.61 -9.91 -11.17
CA GLY A 31 9.60 -10.89 -10.77
C GLY A 31 9.23 -10.86 -9.29
N ALA A 32 9.42 -9.73 -8.60
CA ALA A 32 8.79 -9.55 -7.29
C ALA A 32 7.26 -9.61 -7.43
N GLN A 33 6.59 -10.15 -6.42
CA GLN A 33 5.13 -10.18 -6.39
C GLN A 33 4.61 -8.87 -5.81
N ILE A 34 3.64 -8.25 -6.48
CA ILE A 34 3.04 -6.99 -6.07
C ILE A 34 2.21 -7.13 -4.77
N GLU A 35 1.59 -8.30 -4.57
CA GLU A 35 0.75 -8.63 -3.41
C GLU A 35 1.49 -9.49 -2.37
N CYS A 36 2.61 -9.00 -1.85
CA CYS A 36 3.33 -9.65 -0.75
C CYS A 36 3.14 -8.87 0.56
N PRO A 37 2.15 -9.25 1.40
CA PRO A 37 1.91 -8.55 2.65
C PRO A 37 2.94 -8.91 3.73
N ASN A 38 3.10 -8.01 4.71
CA ASN A 38 3.88 -8.30 5.93
C ASN A 38 3.07 -9.18 6.92
N LYS A 39 3.62 -9.46 8.11
CA LYS A 39 2.93 -10.24 9.16
C LYS A 39 1.67 -9.59 9.71
N ASN A 40 1.45 -8.30 9.49
CA ASN A 40 0.23 -7.59 9.87
C ASN A 40 -0.82 -7.57 8.75
N GLU A 41 -0.55 -8.26 7.63
CA GLU A 41 -1.35 -8.23 6.42
C GLU A 41 -1.37 -6.85 5.74
N ASP A 42 -0.42 -5.96 6.05
CA ASP A 42 -0.25 -4.72 5.30
C ASP A 42 0.31 -5.07 3.91
N THR A 43 -0.32 -4.58 2.84
CA THR A 43 0.19 -4.73 1.47
C THR A 43 1.22 -3.63 1.16
N PRO A 44 2.06 -3.82 0.11
CA PRO A 44 2.95 -2.76 -0.37
C PRO A 44 2.20 -1.45 -0.72
N LEU A 45 0.99 -1.54 -1.27
CA LEU A 45 0.14 -0.39 -1.53
C LEU A 45 -0.31 0.30 -0.23
N ALA A 46 -0.79 -0.48 0.74
CA ALA A 46 -1.28 0.04 2.02
C ALA A 46 -0.17 0.77 2.79
N THR A 47 1.04 0.22 2.85
CA THR A 47 2.18 0.88 3.53
C THR A 47 2.67 2.13 2.79
N ALA A 48 2.71 2.10 1.44
CA ALA A 48 3.03 3.29 0.66
C ALA A 48 2.01 4.42 0.88
N ALA A 49 0.72 4.06 1.01
CA ALA A 49 -0.36 4.99 1.31
C ALA A 49 -0.27 5.54 2.74
N TYR A 50 0.02 4.68 3.72
CA TYR A 50 0.29 5.08 5.12
C TYR A 50 1.45 6.08 5.23
N GLN A 51 2.47 5.95 4.37
CA GLN A 51 3.65 6.82 4.34
C GLN A 51 3.52 8.02 3.36
N GLY A 52 2.37 8.17 2.70
CA GLY A 52 2.07 9.26 1.77
C GLY A 52 2.92 9.28 0.50
N LYS A 53 3.39 8.12 0.04
CA LYS A 53 4.32 8.00 -1.11
C LYS A 53 3.58 8.06 -2.44
N TYR A 54 3.04 9.23 -2.78
CA TYR A 54 2.16 9.46 -3.93
C TYR A 54 2.63 8.77 -5.23
N GLU A 55 3.86 8.99 -5.68
CA GLU A 55 4.36 8.44 -6.95
C GLU A 55 4.46 6.90 -6.91
N THR A 56 4.74 6.35 -5.73
CA THR A 56 4.82 4.90 -5.53
C THR A 56 3.42 4.29 -5.45
N VAL A 57 2.48 4.92 -4.75
CA VAL A 57 1.07 4.53 -4.72
C VAL A 57 0.51 4.51 -6.14
N LYS A 58 0.70 5.59 -6.90
CA LYS A 58 0.26 5.68 -8.30
C LYS A 58 0.84 4.55 -9.14
N PHE A 59 2.15 4.32 -9.03
CA PHE A 59 2.81 3.24 -9.77
C PHE A 59 2.27 1.86 -9.41
N LEU A 60 2.04 1.57 -8.12
CA LEU A 60 1.49 0.28 -7.69
C LEU A 60 0.08 0.06 -8.24
N LEU A 61 -0.77 1.10 -8.25
CA LEU A 61 -2.10 1.04 -8.84
C LEU A 61 -2.05 0.84 -10.35
N ASP A 62 -1.18 1.57 -11.06
CA ASP A 62 -0.94 1.40 -12.51
C ASP A 62 -0.47 -0.04 -12.85
N ARG A 63 0.16 -0.73 -11.89
CA ARG A 63 0.62 -2.13 -12.02
C ARG A 63 -0.37 -3.15 -11.46
N GLY A 64 -1.59 -2.72 -11.09
CA GLY A 64 -2.69 -3.61 -10.71
C GLY A 64 -2.69 -4.05 -9.24
N ALA A 65 -2.08 -3.28 -8.34
CA ALA A 65 -2.19 -3.54 -6.90
C ALA A 65 -3.66 -3.47 -6.43
N GLN A 66 -4.03 -4.34 -5.49
CA GLN A 66 -5.39 -4.44 -4.97
C GLN A 66 -5.75 -3.23 -4.09
N LEU A 67 -6.67 -2.40 -4.58
CA LEU A 67 -7.06 -1.13 -3.97
C LEU A 67 -7.76 -1.29 -2.60
N GLU A 68 -8.55 -2.36 -2.43
CA GLU A 68 -9.40 -2.56 -1.26
C GLU A 68 -8.87 -3.63 -0.28
N SER A 69 -7.61 -4.03 -0.41
CA SER A 69 -7.01 -5.00 0.51
C SER A 69 -6.99 -4.46 1.94
N GLN A 70 -7.48 -5.27 2.87
CA GLN A 70 -7.55 -4.95 4.29
C GLN A 70 -6.46 -5.69 5.06
N ASN A 71 -5.79 -4.98 5.97
CA ASN A 71 -4.86 -5.60 6.90
C ASN A 71 -5.60 -6.23 8.10
N LYS A 72 -4.85 -6.76 9.08
CA LYS A 72 -5.44 -7.36 10.30
C LYS A 72 -6.35 -6.44 11.11
N LYS A 73 -6.23 -5.12 10.96
CA LYS A 73 -7.08 -4.12 11.62
C LYS A 73 -8.24 -3.64 10.74
N GLY A 74 -8.39 -4.18 9.53
CA GLY A 74 -9.42 -3.75 8.58
C GLY A 74 -9.07 -2.44 7.86
N ASN A 75 -7.85 -1.93 7.98
CA ASN A 75 -7.45 -0.71 7.29
C ASN A 75 -7.21 -1.00 5.81
N THR A 76 -7.86 -0.23 4.94
CA THR A 76 -7.54 -0.16 3.51
C THR A 76 -6.44 0.89 3.27
N PRO A 77 -5.81 0.92 2.07
CA PRO A 77 -4.91 2.00 1.68
C PRO A 77 -5.54 3.40 1.88
N LEU A 78 -6.84 3.55 1.58
CA LEU A 78 -7.55 4.82 1.75
C LEU A 78 -7.64 5.24 3.22
N VAL A 79 -8.06 4.33 4.10
CA VAL A 79 -8.11 4.58 5.55
C VAL A 79 -6.73 5.01 6.07
N PHE A 80 -5.66 4.32 5.65
CA PHE A 80 -4.31 4.69 6.06
C PHE A 80 -3.86 6.06 5.57
N ALA A 81 -4.08 6.39 4.30
CA ALA A 81 -3.72 7.70 3.78
C ALA A 81 -4.46 8.84 4.50
N ALA A 82 -5.74 8.61 4.81
CA ALA A 82 -6.58 9.62 5.44
C ALA A 82 -6.27 9.83 6.93
N LEU A 83 -6.09 8.74 7.70
CA LEU A 83 -5.69 8.81 9.11
C LEU A 83 -4.35 9.53 9.32
N ASN A 84 -3.47 9.53 8.31
CA ASN A 84 -2.17 10.21 8.35
C ASN A 84 -2.16 11.56 7.61
N GLY A 85 -3.30 12.02 7.08
CA GLY A 85 -3.44 13.34 6.47
C GLY A 85 -2.78 13.51 5.10
N HIS A 86 -2.53 12.42 4.36
CA HIS A 86 -1.88 12.45 3.05
C HIS A 86 -2.86 12.80 1.92
N LYS A 87 -3.30 14.06 1.88
CA LYS A 87 -4.37 14.58 1.00
C LYS A 87 -4.23 14.17 -0.48
N ASP A 88 -3.05 14.30 -1.07
CA ASP A 88 -2.85 13.96 -2.49
C ASP A 88 -2.95 12.45 -2.74
N THR A 89 -2.53 11.64 -1.77
CA THR A 89 -2.66 10.17 -1.83
C THR A 89 -4.13 9.75 -1.64
N VAL A 90 -4.85 10.38 -0.70
CA VAL A 90 -6.30 10.19 -0.53
C VAL A 90 -7.04 10.49 -1.82
N LYS A 91 -6.76 11.65 -2.43
CA LYS A 91 -7.38 12.04 -3.69
C LYS A 91 -7.10 11.01 -4.80
N LEU A 92 -5.85 10.58 -4.96
CA LEU A 92 -5.49 9.56 -5.94
C LEU A 92 -6.25 8.25 -5.74
N LEU A 93 -6.34 7.76 -4.49
CA LEU A 93 -7.03 6.52 -4.20
C LEU A 93 -8.54 6.63 -4.51
N LEU A 94 -9.17 7.76 -4.19
CA LEU A 94 -10.56 8.04 -4.55
C LEU A 94 -10.76 8.16 -6.07
N ASP A 95 -9.85 8.83 -6.77
CA ASP A 95 -9.86 8.93 -8.23
C ASP A 95 -9.72 7.55 -8.90
N CYS A 96 -9.05 6.61 -8.24
CA CYS A 96 -8.96 5.20 -8.65
C CYS A 96 -10.16 4.34 -8.20
N GLY A 97 -11.19 4.94 -7.58
CA GLY A 97 -12.43 4.26 -7.21
C GLY A 97 -12.42 3.62 -5.83
N ALA A 98 -11.54 4.05 -4.91
CA ALA A 98 -11.54 3.53 -3.54
C ALA A 98 -12.87 3.83 -2.84
N ASN A 99 -13.37 2.88 -2.06
CA ASN A 99 -14.61 3.05 -1.33
C ASN A 99 -14.43 4.03 -0.16
N ILE A 100 -15.01 5.23 -0.28
CA ILE A 100 -14.98 6.28 0.76
C ILE A 100 -15.69 5.85 2.05
N GLU A 101 -16.62 4.90 1.97
CA GLU A 101 -17.36 4.37 3.12
C GLU A 101 -16.65 3.17 3.78
N SER A 102 -15.42 2.84 3.36
CA SER A 102 -14.66 1.76 3.96
C SER A 102 -14.45 2.02 5.46
N GLN A 103 -14.62 0.97 6.27
CA GLN A 103 -14.54 1.07 7.72
C GLN A 103 -13.57 0.02 8.26
N ASN A 104 -12.66 0.44 9.14
CA ASN A 104 -11.78 -0.50 9.83
C ASN A 104 -12.48 -1.18 11.03
N LYS A 105 -11.79 -2.10 11.69
CA LYS A 105 -12.37 -2.86 12.82
C LYS A 105 -12.69 -2.01 14.05
N ASP A 106 -12.10 -0.82 14.16
CA ASP A 106 -12.36 0.13 15.24
C ASP A 106 -13.53 1.08 14.88
N GLY A 107 -14.15 0.90 13.72
CA GLY A 107 -15.26 1.71 13.26
C GLY A 107 -14.85 3.03 12.58
N SER A 108 -13.56 3.26 12.35
CA SER A 108 -13.07 4.48 11.70
C SER A 108 -13.23 4.40 10.18
N THR A 109 -13.72 5.50 9.59
CA THR A 109 -13.77 5.73 8.14
C THR A 109 -12.65 6.70 7.71
N PRO A 110 -12.27 6.73 6.42
CA PRO A 110 -11.35 7.71 5.87
C PRO A 110 -11.75 9.17 6.15
#